data_AF-A0A9D5ATE5-F1
#
_entry.id   AF-A0A9D5ATE5-F1
#
_cell.length_a   1.000
_cell.length_b   1.000
_cell.length_c   1.000
_cell.angle_alpha   90.00
_cell.angle_beta   90.00
_cell.angle_gamma   90.00
#
_symmetry.space_group_name_H-M   'P 1'
#
loop_
_entity.id
_entity.type
_entity.pdbx_description
1 polymer ?
#
loop_
_entity_poly.entity_id
_entity_poly.type
_entity_poly.pdbx_seq_one_letter_code
_entity_poly.pdbx_strand_id
1 'polypeptide(L)'
;MHPSVSKNSVNFNVDNVRVAKLLGGGLRNSTVVRGMVLRNEVVGSIKRIEKAKVAVFVGDVDTSATETKGTVLIHSAEQLENYSKTEEAKVEELIKAVVDSGAKVVVSGGAVGEMALHFCERYKLMVLKISS
;
A
#
# COMPACT_ATOMS: atom_id res chain seq x y z
N MET A 1 33.32 -12.37 7.87
CA MET A 1 33.01 -12.59 6.44
C MET A 1 32.96 -11.23 5.76
N HIS A 2 34.03 -10.86 5.06
CA HIS A 2 34.02 -9.70 4.18
C HIS A 2 33.14 -10.02 2.97
N PRO A 3 32.13 -9.21 2.62
CA PRO A 3 31.44 -9.38 1.35
C PRO A 3 32.43 -9.04 0.23
N SER A 4 32.83 -10.06 -0.53
CA SER A 4 33.61 -9.89 -1.75
C SER A 4 32.74 -9.20 -2.80
N VAL A 5 32.92 -7.89 -2.92
CA VAL A 5 32.32 -7.09 -3.99
C VAL A 5 32.98 -7.52 -5.31
N SER A 6 32.20 -8.06 -6.23
CA SER A 6 32.64 -8.36 -7.59
C SER A 6 33.22 -7.10 -8.25
N LYS A 7 34.37 -7.21 -8.90
CA LYS A 7 35.16 -6.14 -9.56
C LYS A 7 34.46 -5.35 -10.69
N ASN A 8 33.13 -5.43 -10.82
CA ASN A 8 32.34 -4.52 -11.64
C ASN A 8 31.67 -3.47 -10.74
N SER A 9 32.40 -2.41 -10.38
CA SER A 9 31.88 -1.34 -9.52
C SER A 9 30.79 -0.49 -10.17
N VAL A 10 30.44 -0.76 -11.44
CA VAL A 10 29.41 -0.01 -12.19
C VAL A 10 27.99 -0.45 -11.80
N ASN A 11 27.80 -1.64 -11.22
CA ASN A 11 26.48 -2.19 -10.88
C ASN A 11 26.15 -2.22 -9.38
N PHE A 12 27.03 -1.72 -8.50
CA PHE A 12 26.78 -1.69 -7.06
C PHE A 12 26.37 -0.28 -6.63
N ASN A 13 25.05 -0.02 -6.62
CA ASN A 13 24.51 1.20 -6.03
C ASN A 13 24.23 0.98 -4.54
N VAL A 14 24.88 1.78 -3.69
CA VAL A 14 24.67 1.80 -2.23
C VAL A 14 23.26 2.20 -1.84
N ASP A 15 22.53 2.94 -2.68
CA ASP A 15 21.14 3.32 -2.45
C ASP A 15 20.21 2.09 -2.40
N ASN A 16 20.60 0.98 -3.02
CA ASN A 16 19.86 -0.29 -2.98
C ASN A 16 20.08 -1.07 -1.68
N VAL A 17 20.94 -0.58 -0.77
CA VAL A 17 21.24 -1.22 0.50
C VAL A 17 20.68 -0.39 1.64
N ARG A 18 19.61 -0.87 2.28
CA ARG A 18 18.97 -0.19 3.41
C ARG A 18 19.31 -0.88 4.73
N VAL A 19 19.72 -0.09 5.72
CA VAL A 19 19.94 -0.56 7.10
C VAL A 19 18.71 -0.24 7.94
N ALA A 20 17.98 -1.27 8.37
CA ALA A 20 16.87 -1.14 9.31
C ALA A 20 17.34 -1.41 10.74
N LYS A 21 17.15 -0.43 11.64
CA LYS A 21 17.44 -0.57 13.08
C LYS A 21 16.13 -0.75 13.82
N LEU A 22 15.97 -1.89 14.46
CA LEU A 22 14.82 -2.22 15.31
C LEU A 22 15.32 -2.30 16.77
N LEU A 23 14.64 -1.58 17.66
CA LEU A 23 15.00 -1.56 19.09
C LEU A 23 14.63 -2.91 19.74
N GLY A 24 15.43 -3.35 20.72
CA GLY A 24 15.16 -4.56 21.51
C GLY A 24 16.04 -5.77 21.19
N GLY A 25 16.92 -5.69 20.18
CA GLY A 25 17.89 -6.75 19.84
C GLY A 25 19.34 -6.32 20.03
N GLY A 26 20.25 -7.29 20.17
CA GLY A 26 21.70 -7.05 20.19
C GLY A 26 22.34 -7.20 18.80
N LEU A 27 23.64 -6.87 18.69
CA LEU A 27 24.37 -6.99 17.42
C LEU A 27 24.30 -8.41 16.81
N ARG A 28 24.34 -9.43 17.67
CA ARG A 28 24.25 -10.85 17.26
C ARG A 28 22.91 -11.24 16.64
N ASN A 29 21.86 -10.43 16.83
CA ASN A 29 20.53 -10.64 16.24
C ASN A 29 20.43 -10.03 14.83
N SER A 30 21.48 -9.36 14.34
CA SER A 30 21.48 -8.74 13.01
C SER A 30 21.50 -9.80 11.92
N THR A 31 20.63 -9.65 10.93
CA THR A 31 20.55 -10.53 9.76
C THR A 31 20.38 -9.72 8.48
N VAL A 32 20.69 -10.34 7.34
CA VAL A 32 20.47 -9.76 6.03
C VAL A 32 19.14 -10.27 5.49
N VAL A 33 18.21 -9.34 5.23
CA VAL A 33 16.93 -9.63 4.59
C VAL A 33 17.06 -9.39 3.09
N ARG A 34 16.72 -10.40 2.29
CA ARG A 34 16.63 -10.26 0.83
C ARG A 34 15.26 -9.70 0.46
N GLY A 35 15.12 -8.39 0.58
CA GLY A 35 13.88 -7.67 0.32
C GLY A 35 13.83 -6.33 1.06
N MET A 36 12.63 -5.83 1.28
CA MET A 36 12.40 -4.58 1.99
C MET A 36 11.84 -4.84 3.39
N VAL A 37 12.33 -4.10 4.38
CA VAL A 37 11.82 -4.10 5.76
C VAL A 37 11.17 -2.75 6.02
N LEU A 38 9.90 -2.77 6.40
CA LEU A 38 9.14 -1.61 6.83
C LEU A 38 8.95 -1.68 8.34
N ARG A 39 8.99 -0.52 9.03
CA ARG A 39 8.78 -0.45 10.48
C ARG A 39 7.32 -0.28 10.86
N ASN A 40 6.54 0.33 9.98
CA ASN A 40 5.12 0.55 10.18
C ASN A 40 4.38 -0.79 10.16
N GLU A 41 3.37 -0.91 11.00
CA GLU A 41 2.44 -2.04 10.93
C GLU A 41 1.58 -1.96 9.66
N VAL A 42 0.95 -3.09 9.34
CA VAL A 42 -0.08 -3.17 8.31
C VAL A 42 -1.27 -2.29 8.68
N VAL A 43 -1.96 -1.79 7.66
CA VAL A 43 -3.27 -1.17 7.83
C VAL A 43 -4.31 -2.27 7.67
N GLY A 44 -5.20 -2.43 8.66
CA GLY A 44 -6.23 -3.46 8.68
C GLY A 44 -5.83 -4.75 9.42
N SER A 45 -6.61 -5.80 9.20
CA SER A 45 -6.59 -7.05 9.96
C SER A 45 -5.63 -8.12 9.40
N ILE A 46 -5.25 -8.02 8.11
CA ILE A 46 -4.44 -9.04 7.44
C ILE A 46 -2.95 -8.78 7.68
N LYS A 47 -2.35 -9.56 8.58
CA LYS A 47 -0.95 -9.37 8.99
C LYS A 47 0.08 -10.20 8.21
N ARG A 48 -0.34 -11.20 7.43
CA ARG A 48 0.57 -12.09 6.70
C ARG A 48 -0.07 -12.62 5.42
N ILE A 49 0.68 -12.54 4.32
CA ILE A 49 0.38 -13.21 3.05
C ILE A 49 1.65 -13.86 2.51
N GLU A 50 1.51 -15.07 1.99
CA GLU A 50 2.60 -15.81 1.34
C GLU A 50 2.40 -15.85 -0.17
N LYS A 51 3.50 -15.86 -0.93
CA LYS A 51 3.50 -15.93 -2.41
C LYS A 51 2.56 -14.88 -3.04
N ALA A 52 2.70 -13.63 -2.60
CA ALA A 52 1.87 -12.52 -3.04
C ALA A 52 2.47 -11.78 -4.23
N LYS A 53 1.62 -11.33 -5.15
CA LYS A 53 1.94 -10.22 -6.05
C LYS A 53 1.67 -8.90 -5.31
N VAL A 54 2.60 -7.96 -5.44
CA VAL A 54 2.56 -6.67 -4.74
C VAL A 54 2.32 -5.55 -5.76
N ALA A 55 1.30 -4.73 -5.52
CA ALA A 55 1.04 -3.49 -6.24
C ALA A 55 1.55 -2.31 -5.40
N VAL A 56 2.29 -1.38 -6.02
CA VAL A 56 2.87 -0.22 -5.34
C VAL A 56 2.32 1.04 -5.98
N PHE A 57 1.66 1.88 -5.17
CA PHE A 57 1.10 3.16 -5.54
C PHE A 57 1.84 4.27 -4.80
N VAL A 58 2.20 5.33 -5.53
CA VAL A 58 2.93 6.48 -4.95
C VAL A 58 2.00 7.39 -4.16
N GLY A 59 0.73 7.50 -4.57
CA GLY A 59 -0.26 8.38 -3.96
C GLY A 59 -1.16 7.69 -2.94
N ASP A 60 -2.25 8.37 -2.62
CA ASP A 60 -3.30 7.87 -1.74
C ASP A 60 -4.07 6.72 -2.39
N VAL A 61 -4.57 5.79 -1.57
CA VAL A 61 -5.51 4.74 -1.98
C VAL A 61 -6.87 5.14 -1.41
N ASP A 62 -7.57 6.00 -2.15
CA ASP A 62 -8.86 6.54 -1.77
C ASP A 62 -9.63 7.09 -3.00
N THR A 63 -10.88 7.51 -2.81
CA THR A 63 -11.58 8.36 -3.79
C THR A 63 -10.88 9.69 -3.91
N SER A 64 -10.13 9.87 -5.01
CA SER A 64 -9.51 11.14 -5.31
C SER A 64 -10.59 12.13 -5.73
N ALA A 65 -10.62 13.31 -5.10
CA ALA A 65 -11.34 14.44 -5.66
C ALA A 65 -10.78 14.74 -7.06
N THR A 66 -11.64 14.90 -8.06
CA THR A 66 -11.21 15.26 -9.41
C THR A 66 -10.50 16.61 -9.38
N GLU A 67 -9.43 16.76 -10.17
CA GLU A 67 -8.68 18.03 -10.25
C GLU A 67 -9.57 19.23 -10.58
N THR A 68 -10.64 18.99 -11.35
CA THR A 68 -11.70 19.98 -11.55
C THR A 68 -12.65 20.00 -10.37
N LYS A 69 -12.84 21.17 -9.76
CA LYS A 69 -13.87 21.40 -8.73
C LYS A 69 -15.26 21.24 -9.35
N GLY A 70 -15.86 20.06 -9.17
CA GLY A 70 -17.28 19.84 -9.42
C GLY A 70 -18.08 20.13 -8.15
N THR A 71 -19.08 21.00 -8.23
CA THR A 71 -20.05 21.19 -7.14
C THR A 71 -21.24 20.27 -7.38
N VAL A 72 -21.46 19.32 -6.48
CA VAL A 72 -22.66 18.47 -6.49
C VAL A 72 -23.75 19.17 -5.71
N LEU A 73 -24.84 19.55 -6.39
CA LEU A 73 -26.03 20.12 -5.74
C LEU A 73 -27.02 19.01 -5.43
N ILE A 74 -27.28 18.80 -4.14
CA ILE A 74 -28.21 17.78 -3.64
C ILE A 74 -29.48 18.49 -3.19
N HIS A 75 -30.61 18.16 -3.81
CA HIS A 75 -31.92 18.77 -3.54
C HIS A 75 -32.93 17.83 -2.89
N SER A 76 -32.64 16.52 -2.86
CA SER A 76 -33.51 15.52 -2.22
C SER A 76 -32.72 14.45 -1.48
N ALA A 77 -33.39 13.76 -0.54
CA ALA A 77 -32.82 12.61 0.16
C ALA A 77 -32.43 11.48 -0.81
N GLU A 78 -33.25 11.24 -1.83
CA GLU A 78 -32.97 10.25 -2.87
C GLU A 78 -31.69 10.57 -3.66
N GLN A 79 -31.46 11.85 -3.98
CA GLN A 79 -30.22 12.28 -4.63
C GLN A 79 -29.00 12.07 -3.74
N LEU A 80 -29.13 12.30 -2.44
CA LEU A 80 -28.06 12.04 -1.47
C LEU A 80 -27.71 10.55 -1.41
N GLU A 81 -28.71 9.68 -1.30
CA GLU A 81 -28.50 8.22 -1.26
C GLU A 81 -27.84 7.70 -2.55
N ASN A 82 -28.31 8.16 -3.71
CA ASN A 82 -27.76 7.75 -4.99
C ASN A 82 -26.32 8.24 -5.17
N TYR A 83 -26.01 9.44 -4.69
CA TYR A 83 -24.64 9.96 -4.70
C TYR A 83 -23.70 9.09 -3.85
N SER A 84 -24.09 8.78 -2.60
CA SER A 84 -23.30 7.92 -1.71
C SER A 84 -23.06 6.53 -2.32
N LYS A 85 -24.10 5.88 -2.87
CA LYS A 85 -23.95 4.58 -3.53
C LYS A 85 -23.01 4.63 -4.73
N THR A 86 -23.04 5.73 -5.49
CA THR A 86 -22.19 5.90 -6.67
C THR A 86 -20.71 6.07 -6.26
N GLU A 87 -20.44 6.84 -5.21
CA GLU A 87 -19.08 6.99 -4.68
C GLU A 87 -18.53 5.67 -4.13
N GLU A 88 -19.34 4.92 -3.38
CA GLU A 88 -18.96 3.58 -2.89
C GLU A 88 -18.64 2.62 -4.05
N ALA A 89 -19.49 2.58 -5.08
CA ALA A 89 -19.29 1.71 -6.24
C ALA A 89 -17.99 2.03 -7.00
N LYS A 90 -17.63 3.32 -7.11
CA LYS A 90 -16.36 3.72 -7.74
C LYS A 90 -15.14 3.24 -6.95
N VAL A 91 -15.15 3.37 -5.62
CA VAL A 91 -14.06 2.86 -4.78
C VAL A 91 -13.95 1.34 -4.94
N GLU A 92 -15.07 0.63 -4.88
CA GLU A 92 -15.10 -0.81 -5.03
C GLU A 92 -14.56 -1.26 -6.39
N GLU A 93 -14.94 -0.58 -7.47
CA GLU A 93 -14.45 -0.86 -8.83
C GLU A 93 -12.93 -0.74 -8.93
N LEU A 94 -12.34 0.33 -8.39
CA LEU A 94 -10.89 0.53 -8.39
C LEU A 94 -10.17 -0.56 -7.59
N ILE A 95 -10.65 -0.90 -6.40
CA ILE A 95 -10.08 -1.98 -5.59
C ILE A 95 -10.22 -3.32 -6.30
N LYS A 96 -11.38 -3.59 -6.91
CA LYS A 96 -11.61 -4.82 -7.67
C LYS A 96 -10.67 -4.95 -8.86
N ALA A 97 -10.37 -3.87 -9.57
CA ALA A 97 -9.37 -3.90 -10.64
C ALA A 97 -7.98 -4.31 -10.14
N VAL A 98 -7.61 -3.90 -8.92
CA VAL A 98 -6.36 -4.35 -8.27
C VAL A 98 -6.42 -5.85 -7.94
N VAL A 99 -7.54 -6.34 -7.43
CA VAL A 99 -7.74 -7.78 -7.17
C VAL A 99 -7.66 -8.59 -8.46
N ASP A 100 -8.30 -8.12 -9.52
CA ASP A 100 -8.37 -8.80 -10.83
C ASP A 100 -6.99 -8.85 -11.51
N SER A 101 -6.07 -7.92 -11.20
CA SER A 101 -4.66 -8.02 -11.60
C SER A 101 -3.91 -9.20 -10.96
N GLY A 102 -4.49 -9.80 -9.91
CA GLY A 102 -3.93 -10.86 -9.09
C GLY A 102 -3.02 -10.36 -7.97
N ALA A 103 -2.96 -9.05 -7.73
CA ALA A 103 -2.29 -8.47 -6.57
C ALA A 103 -2.98 -8.93 -5.27
N LYS A 104 -2.17 -9.24 -4.26
CA LYS A 104 -2.66 -9.61 -2.91
C LYS A 104 -2.19 -8.63 -1.84
N VAL A 105 -1.19 -7.81 -2.16
CA VAL A 105 -0.64 -6.80 -1.27
C VAL A 105 -0.65 -5.46 -2.00
N VAL A 106 -1.16 -4.43 -1.33
CA VAL A 106 -1.16 -3.05 -1.80
C VAL A 106 -0.22 -2.24 -0.91
N VAL A 107 0.71 -1.53 -1.52
CA VAL A 107 1.60 -0.60 -0.86
C VAL A 107 1.21 0.80 -1.30
N SER A 108 0.77 1.63 -0.36
CA SER A 108 0.43 3.04 -0.57
C SER A 108 1.54 3.95 -0.06
N GLY A 109 1.96 4.92 -0.88
CA GLY A 109 2.82 6.03 -0.46
C GLY A 109 2.06 7.16 0.23
N GLY A 110 0.73 7.13 0.18
CA GLY A 110 -0.16 8.14 0.73
C GLY A 110 -1.08 7.64 1.85
N ALA A 111 -2.17 8.37 2.08
CA ALA A 111 -3.28 7.94 2.91
C ALA A 111 -4.01 6.73 2.31
N VAL A 112 -4.73 6.01 3.16
CA VAL A 112 -5.64 4.94 2.75
C VAL A 112 -6.98 5.30 3.35
N GLY A 113 -7.98 5.51 2.49
CA GLY A 113 -9.33 5.84 2.92
C GLY A 113 -9.99 4.68 3.67
N GLU A 114 -10.90 4.99 4.60
CA GLU A 114 -11.62 3.97 5.37
C GLU A 114 -12.49 3.08 4.47
N MET A 115 -13.18 3.68 3.49
CA MET A 115 -13.97 2.94 2.50
C MET A 115 -13.10 2.02 1.64
N ALA A 116 -11.96 2.53 1.17
CA ALA A 116 -11.01 1.75 0.40
C ALA A 116 -10.43 0.58 1.21
N LEU A 117 -10.10 0.83 2.48
CA LEU A 117 -9.64 -0.21 3.41
C LEU A 117 -10.70 -1.29 3.63
N HIS A 118 -11.96 -0.89 3.83
CA HIS A 118 -13.08 -1.83 3.99
C HIS A 118 -13.20 -2.78 2.79
N PHE A 119 -13.14 -2.27 1.56
CA PHE A 119 -13.14 -3.12 0.37
C PHE A 119 -11.86 -3.97 0.26
N CYS A 120 -10.69 -3.42 0.58
CA CYS A 120 -9.45 -4.19 0.62
C CYS A 120 -9.58 -5.41 1.56
N GLU A 121 -10.14 -5.24 2.76
CA GLU A 121 -10.38 -6.34 3.69
C GLU A 121 -11.37 -7.36 3.15
N ARG A 122 -12.49 -6.88 2.57
CA ARG A 122 -13.50 -7.75 1.95
C ARG A 122 -12.90 -8.65 0.87
N TYR A 123 -11.98 -8.11 0.07
CA TYR A 123 -11.27 -8.84 -0.99
C TYR A 123 -9.98 -9.54 -0.53
N LYS A 124 -9.67 -9.53 0.77
CA LYS A 124 -8.48 -10.15 1.37
C LYS A 124 -7.16 -9.58 0.86
N LEU A 125 -7.10 -8.28 0.58
CA LEU A 125 -5.89 -7.53 0.27
C LEU A 125 -5.21 -7.06 1.56
N MET A 126 -3.91 -7.33 1.68
CA MET A 126 -3.09 -6.74 2.74
C MET A 126 -2.63 -5.34 2.32
N VAL A 127 -2.85 -4.35 3.18
CA VAL A 127 -2.51 -2.95 2.88
C VAL A 127 -1.34 -2.51 3.76
N LEU A 128 -0.33 -1.91 3.12
CA LEU A 128 0.84 -1.33 3.76
C LEU A 128 0.90 0.15 3.41
N LYS A 129 1.01 1.00 4.43
CA LYS A 129 1.28 2.43 4.24
C LYS A 129 2.76 2.71 4.46
N ILE A 130 3.41 3.28 3.45
CA ILE A 130 4.77 3.78 3.55
C ILE A 130 4.69 5.29 3.73
N SER A 131 4.86 5.74 4.97
CA SER A 131 5.20 7.14 5.24
C SER A 131 6.71 7.32 5.04
N SER A 132 7.12 8.26 4.19
CA SER A 132 8.52 8.68 4.09
C SER A 132 9.03 9.28 5.40
#